data_AF-K0RDG2-F1
#
_entry.id   AF-K0RDG2-F1
#
_cell.length_a   1.000
_cell.length_b   1.000
_cell.length_c   1.000
_cell.angle_alpha   90.00
_cell.angle_beta   90.00
_cell.angle_gamma   90.00
#
_symmetry.space_group_name_H-M   'P 1'
#
loop_
_entity.id
_entity.type
_entity.pdbx_description
1 polymer ?
#
loop_
_entity_poly.entity_id
_entity_poly.type
_entity_poly.pdbx_seq_one_letter_code
_entity_poly.pdbx_strand_id
1 'polypeptide(L)'
;MVHVQKNASAQSCQSLLTEFRDGPGAKEKLALALVENAAVVDGGRLFAVFTYITEGNDPLILIAYKVFDELDAFVGVGTTGHLHIDLPNVKKIAIKASEMMCDSRDKIDKAVTSARDHFQVCQDDCLAKEQALQELSVGRTRTGAGSRSSGRSTTARNDYRNMSNDSAAADAEAKKKAEGEVKAAKKTVAAAKKALKESEKALADWDKEHKDHMSVSGLIAHARRCIIPGFEKYKEQFINPRGRCTSLRLKAQCCKVFNPFELDVLPEPAICLLIDKLSEFKLSDGTSIFNDAFLRNMKGEVKKAKLHASRAFDWDSLPKSQQYKNRDHRRKLKKEAARVRMETREDGEYAPYEQSDVAGEYSKPKDSDKWQDDLGEYARRIWEWWLIPDQVKDFTYFGLAIRKVVLWLLSSAIVEHDFSQYVSIINACGNGLSFPMLQGRIFARCNKDVYDELAAKSLDSEEFNYSIMPKDDDDDDDDDDDDDDDGDDAVVVESDADEVVEVDGDE
;
A
#
# COMPACT_ATOMS: atom_id res chain seq x y z
N MET A 1 -24.10 4.27 -20.03
CA MET A 1 -22.71 4.38 -19.55
C MET A 1 -22.77 4.86 -18.11
N VAL A 2 -22.63 3.93 -17.18
CA VAL A 2 -22.95 4.12 -15.75
C VAL A 2 -21.68 4.53 -15.00
N HIS A 3 -21.77 5.60 -14.22
CA HIS A 3 -20.75 6.07 -13.29
C HIS A 3 -20.32 4.97 -12.32
N VAL A 4 -19.12 4.42 -12.54
CA VAL A 4 -18.46 3.47 -11.62
C VAL A 4 -17.02 3.92 -11.42
N GLN A 5 -16.81 4.84 -10.46
CA GLN A 5 -15.51 5.13 -9.89
C GLN A 5 -15.68 5.52 -8.42
N LYS A 6 -15.62 4.53 -7.52
CA LYS A 6 -15.12 4.69 -6.14
C LYS A 6 -14.47 3.36 -5.72
N ASN A 7 -13.25 3.48 -5.16
CA ASN A 7 -12.43 2.46 -4.46
C ASN A 7 -11.05 2.10 -5.07
N ALA A 8 -10.45 3.03 -5.79
CA ALA A 8 -9.02 3.34 -5.81
C ALA A 8 -8.96 4.83 -6.21
N SER A 9 -7.90 5.58 -5.88
CA SER A 9 -7.87 6.98 -6.36
C SER A 9 -8.05 6.93 -7.88
N ALA A 10 -9.05 7.63 -8.41
CA ALA A 10 -9.39 7.56 -9.84
C ALA A 10 -8.12 7.80 -10.68
N GLN A 11 -7.22 8.64 -10.16
CA GLN A 11 -5.88 8.92 -10.64
C GLN A 11 -4.94 7.71 -10.68
N SER A 12 -4.83 6.87 -9.64
CA SER A 12 -4.04 5.63 -9.70
C SER A 12 -4.60 4.66 -10.73
N CYS A 13 -5.92 4.50 -10.81
CA CYS A 13 -6.53 3.70 -11.86
C CYS A 13 -6.30 4.30 -13.25
N GLN A 14 -6.34 5.63 -13.40
CA GLN A 14 -6.10 6.32 -14.66
C GLN A 14 -4.64 6.18 -15.10
N SER A 15 -3.68 6.29 -14.17
CA SER A 15 -2.25 6.08 -14.43
C SER A 15 -1.99 4.65 -14.89
N LEU A 16 -2.55 3.66 -14.20
CA LEU A 16 -2.48 2.25 -14.63
C LEU A 16 -3.13 2.07 -16.02
N LEU A 17 -4.30 2.66 -16.25
CA LEU A 17 -4.98 2.62 -17.55
C LEU A 17 -4.13 3.26 -18.67
N THR A 18 -3.36 4.30 -18.35
CA THR A 18 -2.49 4.99 -19.31
C THR A 18 -1.23 4.17 -19.59
N GLU A 19 -0.66 3.55 -18.57
CA GLU A 19 0.51 2.67 -18.68
C GLU A 19 0.22 1.40 -19.48
N PHE A 20 -0.99 0.85 -19.34
CA PHE A 20 -1.41 -0.35 -20.07
C PHE A 20 -2.14 -0.06 -21.39
N ARG A 21 -2.16 1.18 -21.90
CA ARG A 21 -3.14 1.55 -22.93
C ARG A 21 -3.01 0.79 -24.26
N ASP A 22 -1.81 0.46 -24.73
CA ASP A 22 -1.58 0.07 -26.13
C ASP A 22 -0.71 -1.19 -26.36
N GLY A 23 -0.64 -2.12 -25.40
CA GLY A 23 0.14 -3.36 -25.54
C GLY A 23 -0.70 -4.64 -25.76
N PRO A 24 -0.17 -5.68 -26.44
CA PRO A 24 -0.76 -7.01 -26.37
C PRO A 24 -0.77 -7.51 -24.91
N GLY A 25 -1.90 -8.02 -24.44
CA GLY A 25 -2.06 -8.45 -23.04
C GLY A 25 -2.33 -7.30 -22.04
N ALA A 26 -2.50 -6.07 -22.51
CA ALA A 26 -2.73 -4.89 -21.68
C ALA A 26 -3.91 -5.03 -20.71
N LYS A 27 -5.03 -5.56 -21.19
CA LYS A 27 -6.26 -5.68 -20.40
C LYS A 27 -6.10 -6.71 -19.29
N GLU A 28 -5.40 -7.80 -19.57
CA GLU A 28 -5.13 -8.89 -18.66
C GLU A 28 -4.19 -8.45 -17.54
N LYS A 29 -3.10 -7.76 -17.90
CA LYS A 29 -2.18 -7.14 -16.94
C LYS A 29 -2.90 -6.12 -16.06
N LEU A 30 -3.76 -5.29 -16.65
CA LEU A 30 -4.58 -4.35 -15.89
C LEU A 30 -5.56 -5.06 -14.95
N ALA A 31 -6.22 -6.13 -15.41
CA ALA A 31 -7.15 -6.91 -14.59
C ALA A 31 -6.46 -7.51 -13.36
N LEU A 32 -5.26 -8.09 -13.55
CA LEU A 32 -4.44 -8.60 -12.45
C LEU A 32 -3.98 -7.47 -11.51
N ALA A 33 -3.43 -6.38 -12.06
CA ALA A 33 -2.97 -5.24 -11.28
C ALA A 33 -4.10 -4.60 -10.45
N LEU A 34 -5.33 -4.55 -10.96
CA LEU A 34 -6.48 -4.05 -10.21
C LEU A 34 -6.81 -4.96 -9.02
N VAL A 35 -6.79 -6.27 -9.22
CA VAL A 35 -7.06 -7.26 -8.17
C VAL A 35 -5.95 -7.27 -7.11
N GLU A 36 -4.69 -7.15 -7.53
CA GLU A 36 -3.52 -7.03 -6.65
C GLU A 36 -3.58 -5.76 -5.82
N ASN A 37 -3.83 -4.61 -6.44
CA ASN A 37 -3.99 -3.35 -5.73
C ASN A 37 -5.15 -3.40 -4.75
N ALA A 38 -6.29 -3.98 -5.12
CA ALA A 38 -7.41 -4.15 -4.20
C ALA A 38 -7.00 -5.03 -3.00
N ALA A 39 -6.21 -6.09 -3.22
CA ALA A 39 -5.73 -6.95 -2.16
C ALA A 39 -4.76 -6.23 -1.22
N VAL A 40 -3.83 -5.44 -1.76
CA VAL A 40 -2.89 -4.61 -0.99
C VAL A 40 -3.64 -3.50 -0.25
N VAL A 41 -4.65 -2.88 -0.87
CA VAL A 41 -5.46 -1.86 -0.22
C VAL A 41 -6.28 -2.44 0.93
N ASP A 42 -6.87 -3.63 0.79
CA ASP A 42 -7.63 -4.20 1.89
C ASP A 42 -6.70 -4.80 2.97
N GLY A 43 -5.63 -5.50 2.59
CA GLY A 43 -4.70 -6.18 3.51
C GLY A 43 -3.59 -5.31 4.08
N GLY A 44 -2.92 -4.54 3.23
CA GLY A 44 -1.82 -3.63 3.59
C GLY A 44 -2.28 -2.42 4.38
N ARG A 45 -3.53 -1.97 4.17
CA ARG A 45 -4.11 -0.86 4.93
C ARG A 45 -4.16 -1.11 6.42
N LEU A 46 -4.48 -2.32 6.88
CA LEU A 46 -4.49 -2.62 8.31
C LEU A 46 -3.10 -2.44 8.92
N PHE A 47 -2.05 -2.84 8.21
CA PHE A 47 -0.67 -2.60 8.63
C PHE A 47 -0.31 -1.12 8.61
N ALA A 48 -0.70 -0.38 7.57
CA ALA A 48 -0.46 1.06 7.50
C ALA A 48 -1.19 1.81 8.62
N VAL A 49 -2.45 1.46 8.88
CA VAL A 49 -3.25 2.00 9.98
C VAL A 49 -2.59 1.71 11.32
N PHE A 50 -2.03 0.52 11.52
CA PHE A 50 -1.24 0.22 12.72
C PHE A 50 -0.04 1.16 12.85
N THR A 51 0.76 1.32 11.78
CA THR A 51 1.89 2.26 11.77
C THR A 51 1.43 3.65 12.20
N TYR A 52 0.43 4.23 11.53
CA TYR A 52 -0.11 5.56 11.83
C TYR A 52 -0.71 5.69 13.23
N ILE A 53 -1.45 4.68 13.70
CA ILE A 53 -2.02 4.68 15.06
C ILE A 53 -0.90 4.75 16.07
N THR A 54 0.25 4.11 15.84
CA THR A 54 1.38 4.12 16.78
C THR A 54 2.20 5.42 16.77
N GLU A 55 1.91 6.38 15.89
CA GLU A 55 2.64 7.65 15.76
C GLU A 55 2.00 8.82 16.54
N GLY A 56 0.85 8.60 17.18
CA GLY A 56 0.17 9.66 17.93
C GLY A 56 0.90 10.07 19.21
N ASN A 57 0.60 11.30 19.67
CA ASN A 57 1.14 11.86 20.91
C ASN A 57 0.44 11.34 22.19
N ASP A 58 -0.64 10.59 22.02
CA ASP A 58 -1.39 9.99 23.13
C ASP A 58 -0.63 8.76 23.68
N PRO A 59 -0.93 8.28 24.91
CA PRO A 59 -0.27 7.10 25.50
C PRO A 59 -0.76 5.80 24.84
N LEU A 60 -0.53 5.67 23.54
CA LEU A 60 -1.03 4.62 22.65
C LEU A 60 -0.56 3.22 23.06
N ILE A 61 0.54 3.13 23.81
CA ILE A 61 0.98 1.89 24.45
C ILE A 61 -0.14 1.24 25.28
N LEU A 62 -1.02 2.03 25.90
CA LEU A 62 -2.14 1.54 26.69
C LEU A 62 -3.22 0.82 25.88
N ILE A 63 -3.22 0.99 24.55
CA ILE A 63 -4.31 0.52 23.68
C ILE A 63 -3.82 -0.19 22.42
N ALA A 64 -2.51 -0.22 22.16
CA ALA A 64 -1.93 -0.84 20.97
C ALA A 64 -2.23 -2.33 20.89
N TYR A 65 -2.51 -2.98 22.02
CA TYR A 65 -3.00 -4.34 22.04
C TYR A 65 -4.28 -4.52 21.23
N LYS A 66 -5.18 -3.52 21.16
CA LYS A 66 -6.42 -3.63 20.38
C LYS A 66 -6.10 -3.80 18.91
N VAL A 67 -5.11 -3.06 18.42
CA VAL A 67 -4.66 -3.17 17.03
C VAL A 67 -3.97 -4.51 16.79
N PHE A 68 -3.13 -4.96 17.72
CA PHE A 68 -2.53 -6.30 17.61
C PHE A 68 -3.57 -7.42 17.66
N ASP A 69 -4.61 -7.32 18.49
CA ASP A 69 -5.69 -8.29 18.55
C ASP A 69 -6.49 -8.30 17.24
N GLU A 70 -6.78 -7.13 16.66
CA GLU A 70 -7.42 -7.00 15.35
C GLU A 70 -6.57 -7.60 14.23
N LEU A 71 -5.25 -7.33 14.23
CA LEU A 71 -4.30 -7.92 13.29
C LEU A 71 -4.19 -9.44 13.47
N ASP A 72 -4.13 -9.94 14.70
CA ASP A 72 -4.04 -11.37 14.99
C ASP A 72 -5.31 -12.09 14.56
N ALA A 73 -6.48 -11.48 14.78
CA ALA A 73 -7.77 -11.97 14.29
C ALA A 73 -7.81 -11.97 12.75
N PHE A 74 -7.34 -10.89 12.12
CA PHE A 74 -7.28 -10.76 10.67
C PHE A 74 -6.35 -11.77 10.00
N VAL A 75 -5.18 -12.02 10.61
CA VAL A 75 -4.18 -13.01 10.16
C VAL A 75 -4.63 -14.45 10.46
N GLY A 76 -5.68 -14.62 11.28
CA GLY A 76 -6.26 -15.93 11.59
C GLY A 76 -5.46 -16.72 12.62
N VAL A 77 -4.83 -16.04 13.59
CA VAL A 77 -3.96 -16.68 14.60
C VAL A 77 -4.74 -17.53 15.61
N GLY A 78 -6.09 -17.53 15.62
CA GLY A 78 -6.84 -18.36 16.57
C GLY A 78 -8.33 -18.62 16.32
N THR A 79 -8.69 -19.45 15.33
CA THR A 79 -9.67 -20.58 15.52
C THR A 79 -10.03 -21.39 14.28
N THR A 80 -9.77 -20.94 13.05
CA THR A 80 -9.98 -21.79 11.85
C THR A 80 -8.97 -21.34 10.80
N GLY A 81 -8.09 -22.24 10.35
CA GLY A 81 -6.92 -21.97 9.49
C GLY A 81 -7.19 -21.44 8.07
N HIS A 82 -8.20 -20.60 7.90
CA HIS A 82 -8.47 -19.84 6.71
C HIS A 82 -8.39 -18.37 7.08
N LEU A 83 -7.49 -17.63 6.41
CA LEU A 83 -7.58 -16.18 6.39
C LEU A 83 -8.99 -15.83 5.89
N HIS A 84 -9.89 -15.48 6.82
CA HIS A 84 -11.21 -14.94 6.53
C HIS A 84 -11.04 -13.48 6.15
N ILE A 85 -10.24 -13.24 5.10
CA ILE A 85 -10.26 -11.96 4.41
C ILE A 85 -11.55 -11.97 3.61
N ASP A 86 -12.63 -11.53 4.27
CA ASP A 86 -13.76 -10.99 3.56
C ASP A 86 -13.24 -9.71 2.91
N LEU A 87 -12.90 -9.84 1.63
CA LEU A 87 -12.41 -8.77 0.80
C LEU A 87 -13.55 -8.33 -0.12
N PRO A 88 -14.60 -7.69 0.39
CA PRO A 88 -15.75 -7.32 -0.44
C PRO A 88 -15.33 -6.41 -1.60
N ASN A 89 -14.30 -5.57 -1.40
CA ASN A 89 -13.69 -4.80 -2.49
C ASN A 89 -12.98 -5.71 -3.49
N VAL A 90 -12.10 -6.62 -3.05
CA VAL A 90 -11.42 -7.55 -3.98
C VAL A 90 -12.41 -8.40 -4.73
N LYS A 91 -13.49 -8.88 -4.11
CA LYS A 91 -14.53 -9.66 -4.79
C LYS A 91 -15.21 -8.84 -5.89
N LYS A 92 -15.57 -7.58 -5.61
CA LYS A 92 -16.16 -6.67 -6.60
C LYS A 92 -15.18 -6.40 -7.75
N ILE A 93 -13.92 -6.16 -7.45
CA ILE A 93 -12.87 -5.92 -8.45
C ILE A 93 -12.56 -7.20 -9.24
N ALA A 94 -12.57 -8.37 -8.62
CA ALA A 94 -12.34 -9.67 -9.25
C ALA A 94 -13.47 -10.03 -10.23
N ILE A 95 -14.72 -9.64 -9.97
CA ILE A 95 -15.81 -9.79 -10.95
C ILE A 95 -15.49 -8.98 -12.21
N LYS A 96 -15.15 -7.71 -12.06
CA LYS A 96 -14.82 -6.84 -13.20
C LYS A 96 -13.56 -7.30 -13.93
N ALA A 97 -12.55 -7.75 -13.20
CA ALA A 97 -11.33 -8.31 -13.77
C ALA A 97 -11.64 -9.60 -14.55
N SER A 98 -12.50 -10.48 -14.02
CA SER A 98 -12.94 -11.69 -14.71
C SER A 98 -13.65 -11.37 -16.03
N GLU A 99 -14.54 -10.37 -16.05
CA GLU A 99 -15.18 -9.88 -17.28
C GLU A 99 -14.15 -9.40 -18.31
N MET A 100 -13.14 -8.63 -17.88
CA MET A 100 -12.05 -8.16 -18.75
C MET A 100 -11.23 -9.32 -19.33
N MET A 101 -10.95 -10.36 -18.53
CA MET A 101 -10.22 -11.55 -18.96
C MET A 101 -11.03 -12.35 -20.00
N CYS A 102 -12.33 -12.52 -19.76
CA CYS A 102 -13.24 -13.18 -20.70
C CYS A 102 -13.34 -12.43 -22.03
N ASP A 103 -13.51 -11.10 -22.00
CA ASP A 103 -13.53 -10.25 -23.20
C ASP A 103 -12.27 -10.39 -24.05
N SER A 104 -11.11 -10.46 -23.40
CA SER A 104 -9.83 -10.67 -24.08
C SER A 104 -9.73 -12.04 -24.74
N ARG A 105 -10.11 -13.10 -24.03
CA ARG A 105 -10.15 -14.46 -24.58
C ARG A 105 -11.10 -14.57 -25.77
N ASP A 106 -12.29 -13.99 -25.66
CA ASP A 106 -13.30 -13.99 -26.73
C ASP A 106 -12.80 -13.31 -28.01
N LYS A 107 -11.96 -12.28 -27.89
CA LYS A 107 -11.32 -11.65 -29.06
C LYS A 107 -10.33 -12.58 -29.75
N ILE A 108 -9.52 -13.31 -28.97
CA ILE A 108 -8.56 -14.27 -29.52
C ILE A 108 -9.30 -15.44 -30.17
N ASP A 109 -10.35 -15.96 -29.53
CA ASP A 109 -11.19 -17.04 -30.07
C ASP A 109 -11.89 -16.63 -31.38
N LYS A 110 -12.41 -15.40 -31.46
CA LYS A 110 -12.94 -14.83 -32.71
C LYS A 110 -11.88 -14.72 -33.80
N ALA A 111 -10.64 -14.34 -33.45
CA ALA A 111 -9.54 -14.29 -34.41
C ALA A 111 -9.16 -15.69 -34.94
N VAL A 112 -9.14 -16.70 -34.07
CA VAL A 112 -8.94 -18.11 -34.45
C VAL A 112 -10.05 -18.58 -35.39
N THR A 113 -11.31 -18.29 -35.05
CA THR A 113 -12.46 -18.65 -35.88
C THR A 113 -12.40 -17.97 -37.25
N SER A 114 -12.11 -16.67 -37.30
CA SER A 114 -11.94 -15.94 -38.56
C SER A 114 -10.77 -16.46 -39.40
N ALA A 115 -9.64 -16.81 -38.78
CA ALA A 115 -8.49 -17.40 -39.46
C ALA A 115 -8.82 -18.79 -40.04
N ARG A 116 -9.64 -19.57 -39.33
CA ARG A 116 -10.12 -20.89 -39.76
C ARG A 116 -11.05 -20.76 -40.97
N ASP A 117 -12.03 -19.86 -40.91
CA ASP A 117 -12.95 -19.60 -42.02
C ASP A 117 -12.21 -19.12 -43.26
N HIS A 118 -11.26 -18.19 -43.11
CA HIS A 118 -10.44 -17.70 -44.22
C HIS A 118 -9.56 -18.80 -44.82
N PHE A 119 -8.97 -19.67 -43.98
CA PHE A 119 -8.23 -20.83 -44.46
C PHE A 119 -9.12 -21.78 -45.28
N GLN A 120 -10.36 -22.04 -44.83
CA GLN A 120 -11.32 -22.87 -45.56
C GLN A 120 -11.68 -22.28 -46.92
N VAL A 121 -12.02 -20.98 -46.98
CA VAL A 121 -12.32 -20.29 -48.24
C VAL A 121 -11.13 -20.37 -49.22
N CYS A 122 -9.90 -20.16 -48.74
CA CYS A 122 -8.70 -20.27 -49.57
C CYS A 122 -8.50 -21.71 -50.09
N GLN A 123 -8.80 -22.71 -49.26
CA GLN A 123 -8.68 -24.12 -49.61
C GLN A 123 -9.71 -24.49 -50.68
N ASP A 124 -10.95 -24.04 -50.54
CA ASP A 124 -12.03 -24.30 -51.50
C ASP A 124 -11.76 -23.63 -52.86
N ASP A 125 -11.27 -22.38 -52.87
CA ASP A 125 -10.83 -21.69 -54.11
C ASP A 125 -9.67 -22.43 -54.81
N CYS A 126 -8.71 -22.92 -54.04
CA CYS A 126 -7.61 -23.70 -54.59
C CYS A 126 -8.11 -25.01 -55.23
N LEU A 127 -9.03 -25.71 -54.57
CA LEU A 127 -9.63 -26.94 -55.09
C LEU A 127 -10.46 -26.69 -56.36
N ALA A 128 -11.25 -25.62 -56.38
CA ALA A 128 -12.03 -25.23 -57.56
C ALA A 128 -11.13 -24.93 -58.76
N LYS A 129 -10.01 -24.21 -58.55
CA LYS A 129 -9.02 -23.93 -59.60
C LYS A 129 -8.29 -25.19 -60.07
N GLU A 130 -7.98 -26.12 -59.18
CA GLU A 130 -7.40 -27.41 -59.55
C GLU A 130 -8.36 -28.27 -60.39
N GLN A 131 -9.64 -28.30 -60.03
CA GLN A 131 -10.68 -28.97 -60.80
C GLN A 131 -10.84 -28.35 -62.20
N ALA A 132 -10.89 -27.02 -62.31
CA ALA A 132 -10.97 -26.33 -63.59
C ALA A 132 -9.74 -26.64 -64.50
N LEU A 133 -8.54 -26.67 -63.92
CA LEU A 133 -7.32 -27.08 -64.63
C LEU A 133 -7.40 -28.54 -65.11
N GLN A 134 -7.98 -29.43 -64.29
CA GLN A 134 -8.18 -30.83 -64.64
C GLN A 134 -9.20 -30.98 -65.78
N GLU A 135 -10.31 -30.25 -65.77
CA GLU A 135 -11.30 -30.25 -66.85
C GLU A 135 -10.70 -29.76 -68.18
N LEU A 136 -9.89 -28.69 -68.16
CA LEU A 136 -9.12 -28.24 -69.33
C LEU A 136 -8.18 -29.32 -69.88
N SER A 137 -7.64 -30.16 -69.00
CA SER A 137 -6.76 -31.27 -69.41
C SER A 137 -7.52 -32.47 -70.00
N VAL A 138 -8.74 -32.74 -69.52
CA VAL A 138 -9.60 -33.86 -69.96
C VAL A 138 -10.40 -33.52 -71.22
N GLY A 139 -10.79 -32.27 -71.44
CA GLY A 139 -11.47 -31.82 -72.67
C GLY A 139 -10.68 -32.13 -73.95
N ARG A 140 -9.35 -32.27 -73.83
CA ARG A 140 -8.42 -32.56 -74.92
C ARG A 140 -8.50 -33.99 -75.47
N THR A 141 -9.03 -34.96 -74.71
CA THR A 141 -9.09 -36.38 -75.15
C THR A 141 -10.38 -36.76 -75.85
N ARG A 142 -11.46 -35.97 -75.75
CA ARG A 142 -12.78 -36.33 -76.30
C ARG A 142 -13.04 -35.88 -77.74
N THR A 143 -12.32 -34.91 -78.29
CA THR A 143 -12.53 -34.40 -79.67
C THR A 143 -11.75 -35.17 -80.76
N GLY A 144 -10.94 -36.17 -80.40
CA GLY A 144 -10.11 -36.93 -81.33
C GLY A 144 -10.72 -38.20 -81.94
N ALA A 145 -11.95 -38.57 -81.60
CA ALA A 145 -12.56 -39.84 -82.00
C ALA A 145 -13.90 -39.65 -82.71
N GLY A 146 -13.87 -39.19 -83.98
CA GLY A 146 -15.10 -39.06 -84.75
C GLY A 146 -14.89 -38.78 -86.23
N SER A 147 -15.23 -39.79 -87.05
CA SER A 147 -15.54 -39.72 -88.49
C SER A 147 -14.38 -39.64 -89.49
N ARG A 148 -13.87 -40.82 -89.86
CA ARG A 148 -13.24 -41.05 -91.16
C ARG A 148 -14.31 -40.95 -92.26
N SER A 149 -14.52 -39.76 -92.83
CA SER A 149 -15.28 -39.57 -94.06
C SER A 149 -14.30 -39.34 -95.21
N SER A 150 -14.22 -40.31 -96.12
CA SER A 150 -13.40 -40.28 -97.32
C SER A 150 -14.02 -39.37 -98.38
N GLY A 151 -13.51 -38.15 -98.53
CA GLY A 151 -13.92 -37.21 -99.58
C GLY A 151 -12.73 -36.43 -100.11
N ARG A 152 -12.30 -36.76 -101.33
CA ARG A 152 -11.13 -36.25 -102.05
C ARG A 152 -11.43 -34.84 -102.58
N SER A 153 -10.84 -33.79 -101.99
CA SER A 153 -10.74 -32.45 -102.60
C SER A 153 -9.45 -31.76 -102.13
N THR A 154 -8.59 -31.38 -103.07
CA THR A 154 -7.18 -31.00 -102.87
C THR A 154 -6.92 -29.49 -102.86
N THR A 155 -7.92 -28.65 -102.57
CA THR A 155 -7.73 -27.18 -102.63
C THR A 155 -8.19 -26.41 -101.38
N ALA A 156 -8.48 -27.09 -100.27
CA ALA A 156 -8.90 -26.46 -99.00
C ALA A 156 -8.07 -26.93 -97.79
N ARG A 157 -6.79 -27.27 -97.99
CA ARG A 157 -5.95 -27.95 -96.99
C ARG A 157 -4.97 -27.05 -96.23
N ASN A 158 -4.77 -25.81 -96.68
CA ASN A 158 -3.88 -24.86 -96.01
C ASN A 158 -4.61 -23.94 -95.01
N ASP A 159 -5.87 -23.57 -95.24
CA ASP A 159 -6.59 -22.67 -94.33
C ASP A 159 -7.01 -23.36 -93.01
N TYR A 160 -7.36 -24.66 -93.06
CA TYR A 160 -7.68 -25.44 -91.85
C TYR A 160 -6.46 -25.74 -90.96
N ARG A 161 -5.24 -25.72 -91.50
CA ARG A 161 -4.02 -26.02 -90.75
C ARG A 161 -3.52 -24.81 -89.95
N ASN A 162 -3.77 -23.59 -90.43
CA ASN A 162 -3.49 -22.36 -89.68
C ASN A 162 -4.52 -22.15 -88.55
N MET A 163 -5.83 -22.36 -88.80
CA MET A 163 -6.84 -22.27 -87.73
C MET A 163 -6.65 -23.31 -86.61
N SER A 164 -6.12 -24.50 -86.94
CA SER A 164 -5.83 -25.55 -85.95
C SER A 164 -4.61 -25.25 -85.06
N ASN A 165 -3.63 -24.50 -85.56
CA ASN A 165 -2.43 -24.14 -84.79
C ASN A 165 -2.71 -22.97 -83.84
N ASP A 166 -3.55 -22.02 -84.24
CA ASP A 166 -3.95 -20.88 -83.41
C ASP A 166 -4.80 -21.33 -82.20
N SER A 167 -5.68 -22.33 -82.39
CA SER A 167 -6.44 -22.95 -81.30
C SER A 167 -5.54 -23.67 -80.29
N ALA A 168 -4.55 -24.43 -80.75
CA ALA A 168 -3.65 -25.17 -79.86
C ALA A 168 -2.71 -24.24 -79.06
N ALA A 169 -2.31 -23.10 -79.64
CA ALA A 169 -1.52 -22.09 -78.97
C ALA A 169 -2.33 -21.36 -77.88
N ALA A 170 -3.58 -20.98 -78.18
CA ALA A 170 -4.49 -20.38 -77.22
C ALA A 170 -4.79 -21.31 -76.04
N ASP A 171 -4.99 -22.60 -76.29
CA ASP A 171 -5.23 -23.60 -75.24
C ASP A 171 -3.99 -23.82 -74.35
N ALA A 172 -2.79 -23.81 -74.94
CA ALA A 172 -1.54 -23.92 -74.19
C ALA A 172 -1.30 -22.70 -73.29
N GLU A 173 -1.65 -21.50 -73.77
CA GLU A 173 -1.58 -20.27 -72.99
C GLU A 173 -2.61 -20.25 -71.85
N ALA A 174 -3.85 -20.68 -72.12
CA ALA A 174 -4.90 -20.82 -71.12
C ALA A 174 -4.50 -21.81 -70.00
N LYS A 175 -3.90 -22.94 -70.37
CA LYS A 175 -3.39 -23.92 -69.41
C LYS A 175 -2.26 -23.35 -68.54
N LYS A 176 -1.29 -22.66 -69.15
CA LYS A 176 -0.18 -22.03 -68.42
C LYS A 176 -0.67 -20.96 -67.45
N LYS A 177 -1.69 -20.18 -67.83
CA LYS A 177 -2.35 -19.21 -66.96
C LYS A 177 -3.04 -19.89 -65.79
N ALA A 178 -3.83 -20.95 -66.04
CA ALA A 178 -4.49 -21.73 -65.00
C ALA A 178 -3.50 -22.39 -64.02
N GLU A 179 -2.37 -22.93 -64.51
CA GLU A 179 -1.29 -23.45 -63.67
C GLU A 179 -0.68 -22.35 -62.77
N GLY A 180 -0.52 -21.13 -63.31
CA GLY A 180 -0.08 -19.96 -62.55
C GLY A 180 -1.07 -19.57 -61.44
N GLU A 181 -2.37 -19.59 -61.73
CA GLU A 181 -3.44 -19.30 -60.77
C GLU A 181 -3.53 -20.34 -59.65
N VAL A 182 -3.38 -21.63 -59.97
CA VAL A 182 -3.30 -22.70 -58.96
C VAL A 182 -2.08 -22.52 -58.07
N LYS A 183 -0.91 -22.18 -58.64
CA LYS A 183 0.30 -21.92 -57.85
C LYS A 183 0.14 -20.73 -56.92
N ALA A 184 -0.51 -19.66 -57.39
CA ALA A 184 -0.83 -18.50 -56.55
C ALA A 184 -1.81 -18.88 -55.42
N ALA A 185 -2.87 -19.62 -55.72
CA ALA A 185 -3.84 -20.10 -54.72
C ALA A 185 -3.17 -20.97 -53.65
N LYS A 186 -2.28 -21.89 -54.02
CA LYS A 186 -1.48 -22.69 -53.07
C LYS A 186 -0.64 -21.84 -52.13
N LYS A 187 -0.05 -20.75 -52.63
CA LYS A 187 0.70 -19.80 -51.79
C LYS A 187 -0.21 -19.11 -50.78
N THR A 188 -1.41 -18.70 -51.20
CA THR A 188 -2.42 -18.09 -50.32
C THR A 188 -2.88 -19.07 -49.23
N VAL A 189 -3.17 -20.34 -49.59
CA VAL A 189 -3.51 -21.40 -48.64
C VAL A 189 -2.40 -21.61 -47.61
N ALA A 190 -1.13 -21.64 -48.04
CA ALA A 190 0.01 -21.80 -47.14
C ALA A 190 0.14 -20.62 -46.15
N ALA A 191 -0.08 -19.38 -46.62
CA ALA A 191 -0.09 -18.19 -45.77
C ALA A 191 -1.25 -18.21 -44.76
N ALA A 192 -2.47 -18.55 -45.21
CA ALA A 192 -3.65 -18.67 -44.35
C ALA A 192 -3.47 -19.78 -43.29
N LYS A 193 -2.89 -20.93 -43.66
CA LYS A 193 -2.57 -22.01 -42.73
C LYS A 193 -1.57 -21.59 -41.66
N LYS A 194 -0.56 -20.79 -42.04
CA LYS A 194 0.42 -20.24 -41.09
C LYS A 194 -0.26 -19.28 -40.10
N ALA A 195 -1.09 -18.37 -40.59
CA ALA A 195 -1.84 -17.43 -39.74
C ALA A 195 -2.81 -18.14 -38.78
N LEU A 196 -3.48 -19.21 -39.23
CA LEU A 196 -4.32 -20.05 -38.37
C LEU A 196 -3.49 -20.70 -37.24
N LYS A 197 -2.35 -21.31 -37.57
CA LYS A 197 -1.46 -21.91 -36.56
C LYS A 197 -0.94 -20.89 -35.56
N GLU A 198 -0.58 -19.69 -36.01
CA GLU A 198 -0.15 -18.60 -35.12
C GLU A 198 -1.27 -18.16 -34.18
N SER A 199 -2.51 -18.07 -34.67
CA SER A 199 -3.68 -17.73 -33.87
C SER A 199 -4.04 -18.83 -32.86
N GLU A 200 -4.02 -20.10 -33.27
CA GLU A 200 -4.26 -21.25 -32.39
C GLU A 200 -3.19 -21.36 -31.30
N LYS A 201 -1.93 -21.10 -31.64
CA LYS A 201 -0.84 -21.03 -30.67
C LYS A 201 -1.06 -19.87 -29.68
N ALA A 202 -1.45 -18.68 -30.16
CA ALA A 202 -1.73 -17.54 -29.30
C ALA A 202 -2.86 -17.84 -28.30
N LEU A 203 -3.93 -18.53 -28.73
CA LEU A 203 -5.00 -18.96 -27.82
C LEU A 203 -4.50 -19.97 -26.78
N ALA A 204 -3.70 -20.96 -27.19
CA ALA A 204 -3.15 -21.96 -26.28
C ALA A 204 -2.18 -21.36 -25.25
N ASP A 205 -1.32 -20.43 -25.69
CA ASP A 205 -0.40 -19.70 -24.82
C ASP A 205 -1.18 -18.82 -23.83
N TRP A 206 -2.23 -18.14 -24.29
CA TRP A 206 -3.11 -17.33 -23.45
C TRP A 206 -3.84 -18.17 -22.39
N ASP A 207 -4.47 -19.29 -22.79
CA ASP A 207 -5.15 -20.20 -21.87
C ASP A 207 -4.15 -20.76 -20.84
N LYS A 208 -2.93 -21.11 -21.25
CA LYS A 208 -1.89 -21.60 -20.33
C LYS A 208 -1.52 -20.56 -19.26
N GLU A 209 -1.42 -19.29 -19.63
CA GLU A 209 -1.02 -18.21 -18.72
C GLU A 209 -2.17 -17.73 -17.81
N HIS A 210 -3.41 -17.75 -18.32
CA HIS A 210 -4.53 -17.05 -17.68
C HIS A 210 -5.71 -17.94 -17.27
N LYS A 211 -5.65 -19.27 -17.50
CA LYS A 211 -6.74 -20.20 -17.14
C LYS A 211 -7.17 -20.08 -15.69
N ASP A 212 -6.22 -19.93 -14.78
CA ASP A 212 -6.49 -19.79 -13.34
C ASP A 212 -7.06 -18.40 -12.98
N HIS A 213 -7.04 -17.43 -13.89
CA HIS A 213 -7.49 -16.06 -13.67
C HIS A 213 -8.81 -15.73 -14.40
N MET A 214 -9.42 -16.69 -15.08
CA MET A 214 -10.71 -16.46 -15.74
C MET A 214 -11.88 -16.43 -14.75
N SER A 215 -11.77 -17.18 -13.65
CA SER A 215 -12.82 -17.25 -12.64
C SER A 215 -12.61 -16.21 -11.55
N VAL A 216 -13.69 -15.68 -10.99
CA VAL A 216 -13.65 -14.80 -9.82
C VAL A 216 -12.90 -15.47 -8.65
N SER A 217 -13.13 -16.77 -8.43
CA SER A 217 -12.41 -17.55 -7.42
C SER A 217 -10.90 -17.61 -7.66
N GLY A 218 -10.50 -17.72 -8.92
CA GLY A 218 -9.11 -17.80 -9.32
C GLY A 218 -8.37 -16.47 -9.15
N LEU A 219 -9.02 -15.37 -9.50
CA LEU A 219 -8.54 -14.01 -9.21
C LEU A 219 -8.45 -13.72 -7.72
N ILE A 220 -9.42 -14.16 -6.91
CA ILE A 220 -9.34 -14.04 -5.45
C ILE A 220 -8.18 -14.88 -4.89
N ALA A 221 -7.96 -16.09 -5.42
CA ALA A 221 -6.80 -16.90 -5.03
C ALA A 221 -5.49 -16.21 -5.40
N HIS A 222 -5.41 -15.56 -6.56
CA HIS A 222 -4.28 -14.73 -6.96
C HIS A 222 -4.04 -13.56 -6.00
N ALA A 223 -5.05 -12.74 -5.74
CA ALA A 223 -5.01 -11.66 -4.75
C ALA A 223 -4.44 -12.12 -3.40
N ARG A 224 -4.91 -13.27 -2.90
CA ARG A 224 -4.43 -13.86 -1.64
C ARG A 224 -2.94 -14.19 -1.71
N ARG A 225 -2.47 -14.80 -2.80
CA ARG A 225 -1.03 -15.10 -2.99
C ARG A 225 -0.16 -13.85 -2.91
N CYS A 226 -0.64 -12.71 -3.40
CA CYS A 226 0.14 -11.47 -3.39
C CYS A 226 0.34 -10.86 -1.99
N ILE A 227 -0.62 -11.08 -1.07
CA ILE A 227 -0.56 -10.52 0.29
C ILE A 227 -0.06 -11.51 1.34
N ILE A 228 -0.08 -12.82 1.05
CA ILE A 228 0.46 -13.87 1.94
C ILE A 228 1.88 -13.56 2.43
N PRO A 229 2.85 -13.14 1.59
CA PRO A 229 4.20 -12.83 2.06
C PRO A 229 4.23 -11.75 3.16
N GLY A 230 3.36 -10.74 3.08
CA GLY A 230 3.23 -9.72 4.12
C GLY A 230 2.74 -10.29 5.45
N PHE A 231 1.76 -11.19 5.40
CA PHE A 231 1.25 -11.88 6.60
C PHE A 231 2.25 -12.86 7.19
N GLU A 232 2.96 -13.62 6.36
CA GLU A 232 4.00 -14.52 6.86
C GLU A 232 5.14 -13.74 7.49
N LYS A 233 5.53 -12.59 6.92
CA LYS A 233 6.47 -11.67 7.56
C LYS A 233 5.94 -11.14 8.90
N TYR A 234 4.67 -10.77 9.00
CA TYR A 234 4.07 -10.39 10.29
C TYR A 234 4.13 -11.52 11.31
N LYS A 235 3.76 -12.75 10.92
CA LYS A 235 3.85 -13.94 11.79
C LYS A 235 5.26 -14.18 12.26
N GLU A 236 6.23 -14.09 11.35
CA GLU A 236 7.65 -14.27 11.67
C GLU A 236 8.16 -13.19 12.63
N GLN A 237 7.79 -11.93 12.43
CA GLN A 237 8.34 -10.81 13.21
C GLN A 237 7.65 -10.60 14.57
N PHE A 238 6.33 -10.80 14.65
CA PHE A 238 5.52 -10.44 15.82
C PHE A 238 4.91 -11.63 16.57
N ILE A 239 4.65 -12.75 15.88
CA ILE A 239 3.98 -13.92 16.48
C ILE A 239 5.00 -14.95 16.95
N ASN A 240 6.02 -15.24 16.13
CA ASN A 240 7.07 -16.18 16.45
C ASN A 240 7.81 -15.73 17.72
N PRO A 241 7.98 -16.58 18.75
CA PRO A 241 8.73 -16.23 19.96
C PRO A 241 10.15 -15.68 19.71
N ARG A 242 10.78 -16.06 18.58
CA ARG A 242 12.11 -15.57 18.16
C ARG A 242 12.06 -14.35 17.24
N GLY A 243 10.88 -13.86 16.92
CA GLY A 243 10.67 -12.67 16.08
C GLY A 243 11.19 -11.40 16.75
N ARG A 244 11.79 -10.50 15.96
CA ARG A 244 12.42 -9.27 16.48
C ARG A 244 11.42 -8.32 17.14
N CYS A 245 10.16 -8.35 16.70
CA CYS A 245 9.10 -7.47 17.19
C CYS A 245 8.14 -8.17 18.18
N THR A 246 8.40 -9.43 18.54
CA THR A 246 7.53 -10.17 19.44
C THR A 246 7.49 -9.59 20.85
N SER A 247 8.63 -9.10 21.35
CA SER A 247 8.67 -8.39 22.64
C SER A 247 7.81 -7.12 22.61
N LEU A 248 7.81 -6.37 21.51
CA LEU A 248 6.95 -5.18 21.34
C LEU A 248 5.47 -5.54 21.40
N ARG A 249 5.06 -6.60 20.70
CA ARG A 249 3.67 -7.10 20.75
C ARG A 249 3.29 -7.52 22.17
N LEU A 250 4.16 -8.25 22.87
CA LEU A 250 3.90 -8.71 24.24
C LEU A 250 3.77 -7.54 25.22
N LYS A 251 4.64 -6.52 25.10
CA LYS A 251 4.56 -5.26 25.86
C LYS A 251 3.21 -4.57 25.64
N ALA A 252 2.78 -4.43 24.38
CA ALA A 252 1.46 -3.87 24.10
C ALA A 252 0.35 -4.72 24.72
N GLN A 253 0.37 -6.05 24.52
CA GLN A 253 -0.64 -6.97 25.03
C GLN A 253 -0.79 -6.94 26.55
N CYS A 254 0.30 -6.86 27.33
CA CYS A 254 0.19 -6.80 28.78
C CYS A 254 -0.37 -5.46 29.28
N CYS A 255 -0.31 -4.38 28.49
CA CYS A 255 -0.94 -3.11 28.84
C CYS A 255 -2.47 -3.17 28.95
N LYS A 256 -3.11 -4.27 28.49
CA LYS A 256 -4.51 -4.59 28.79
C LYS A 256 -4.85 -4.46 30.27
N VAL A 257 -3.91 -4.77 31.17
CA VAL A 257 -4.13 -4.64 32.63
C VAL A 257 -4.32 -3.21 33.10
N PHE A 258 -3.94 -2.21 32.31
CA PHE A 258 -4.16 -0.81 32.63
C PHE A 258 -5.44 -0.26 32.01
N ASN A 259 -6.15 -1.03 31.19
CA ASN A 259 -7.43 -0.58 30.67
C ASN A 259 -8.56 -1.01 31.64
N PRO A 260 -9.28 -0.07 32.27
CA PRO A 260 -10.37 -0.38 33.19
C PRO A 260 -11.51 -1.18 32.54
N PHE A 261 -11.79 -0.96 31.26
CA PHE A 261 -12.80 -1.73 30.53
C PHE A 261 -12.41 -3.20 30.38
N GLU A 262 -11.12 -3.51 30.22
CA GLU A 262 -10.62 -4.88 30.16
C GLU A 262 -10.52 -5.50 31.56
N LEU A 263 -10.06 -4.72 32.54
CA LEU A 263 -9.93 -5.17 33.93
C LEU A 263 -11.26 -5.65 34.52
N ASP A 264 -12.35 -4.96 34.22
CA ASP A 264 -13.69 -5.32 34.67
C ASP A 264 -14.13 -6.69 34.10
N VAL A 265 -13.89 -6.90 32.81
CA VAL A 265 -14.34 -8.10 32.08
C VAL A 265 -13.45 -9.32 32.33
N LEU A 266 -12.12 -9.12 32.37
CA LEU A 266 -11.17 -10.23 32.42
C LEU A 266 -11.19 -10.96 33.78
N PRO A 267 -11.08 -12.30 33.79
CA PRO A 267 -11.00 -13.07 35.03
C PRO A 267 -9.64 -12.84 35.72
N GLU A 268 -9.61 -12.87 37.06
CA GLU A 268 -8.39 -12.60 37.84
C GLU A 268 -7.15 -13.42 37.39
N PRO A 269 -7.26 -14.73 37.09
CA PRO A 269 -6.11 -15.49 36.59
C PRO A 269 -5.55 -14.94 35.27
N ALA A 270 -6.39 -14.46 34.36
CA ALA A 270 -5.94 -13.88 33.11
C ALA A 270 -5.23 -12.54 33.33
N ILE A 271 -5.71 -11.71 34.26
CA ILE A 271 -5.04 -10.47 34.66
C ILE A 271 -3.67 -10.77 35.25
N CYS A 272 -3.56 -11.77 36.14
CA CYS A 272 -2.28 -12.20 36.71
C CYS A 272 -1.27 -12.65 35.63
N LEU A 273 -1.72 -13.38 34.61
CA LEU A 273 -0.87 -13.78 33.48
C LEU A 273 -0.41 -12.58 32.63
N LEU A 274 -1.25 -11.55 32.47
CA LEU A 274 -0.85 -10.33 31.80
C LEU A 274 0.15 -9.52 32.65
N ILE A 275 0.00 -9.49 33.97
CA ILE A 275 0.99 -8.89 34.89
C ILE A 275 2.34 -9.58 34.74
N ASP A 276 2.40 -10.91 34.68
CA ASP A 276 3.67 -11.63 34.48
C ASP A 276 4.42 -11.21 33.22
N LYS A 277 3.68 -10.90 32.15
CA LYS A 277 4.23 -10.42 30.89
C LYS A 277 4.79 -9.00 30.96
N LEU A 278 4.55 -8.23 32.04
CA LEU A 278 5.23 -6.94 32.23
C LEU A 278 6.76 -7.12 32.36
N SER A 279 7.25 -8.31 32.71
CA SER A 279 8.68 -8.63 32.68
C SER A 279 9.35 -8.46 31.31
N GLU A 280 8.56 -8.35 30.22
CA GLU A 280 9.08 -8.02 28.89
C GLU A 280 9.54 -6.57 28.75
N PHE A 281 9.15 -5.66 29.66
CA PHE A 281 9.69 -4.31 29.75
C PHE A 281 11.13 -4.33 30.27
N LYS A 282 12.05 -4.71 29.38
CA LYS A 282 13.49 -4.79 29.62
C LYS A 282 14.20 -3.53 29.14
N LEU A 283 15.21 -3.13 29.91
CA LEU A 283 16.19 -2.11 29.54
C LEU A 283 17.18 -2.66 28.50
N SER A 284 18.08 -1.82 27.99
CA SER A 284 19.07 -2.19 26.96
C SER A 284 20.05 -3.28 27.41
N ASP A 285 20.28 -3.40 28.72
CA ASP A 285 21.09 -4.45 29.35
C ASP A 285 20.32 -5.77 29.57
N GLY A 286 19.05 -5.82 29.18
CA GLY A 286 18.17 -6.98 29.37
C GLY A 286 17.48 -7.03 30.75
N THR A 287 17.78 -6.11 31.66
CA THR A 287 17.18 -6.06 33.00
C THR A 287 15.71 -5.67 32.91
N SER A 288 14.83 -6.47 33.50
CA SER A 288 13.41 -6.12 33.61
C SER A 288 13.21 -4.92 34.54
N ILE A 289 12.47 -3.93 34.08
CA ILE A 289 12.01 -2.78 34.88
C ILE A 289 11.10 -3.24 36.03
N PHE A 290 10.41 -4.37 35.84
CA PHE A 290 9.50 -4.97 36.81
C PHE A 290 10.05 -6.32 37.27
N ASN A 291 10.67 -6.34 38.45
CA ASN A 291 11.19 -7.57 39.05
C ASN A 291 10.09 -8.45 39.63
N ASP A 292 10.41 -9.71 39.95
CA ASP A 292 9.44 -10.69 40.43
C ASP A 292 8.71 -10.26 41.72
N ALA A 293 9.40 -9.54 42.61
CA ALA A 293 8.80 -9.02 43.84
C ALA A 293 7.74 -7.96 43.52
N PHE A 294 8.05 -7.03 42.60
CA PHE A 294 7.11 -6.02 42.10
C PHE A 294 5.88 -6.69 41.47
N LEU A 295 6.07 -7.66 40.57
CA LEU A 295 4.98 -8.36 39.90
C LEU A 295 4.08 -9.12 40.89
N ARG A 296 4.68 -9.79 41.88
CA ARG A 296 3.94 -10.49 42.95
C ARG A 296 3.08 -9.53 43.76
N ASN A 297 3.62 -8.36 44.11
CA ASN A 297 2.88 -7.38 44.89
C ASN A 297 1.78 -6.70 44.05
N MET A 298 2.05 -6.44 42.76
CA MET A 298 1.03 -5.96 41.82
C MET A 298 -0.13 -6.95 41.68
N LYS A 299 0.14 -8.26 41.63
CA LYS A 299 -0.91 -9.30 41.65
C LYS A 299 -1.78 -9.24 42.92
N GLY A 300 -1.20 -8.84 44.05
CA GLY A 300 -1.94 -8.60 45.30
C GLY A 300 -2.99 -7.48 45.20
N GLU A 301 -2.80 -6.53 44.29
CA GLU A 301 -3.73 -5.40 44.07
C GLU A 301 -4.87 -5.74 43.08
N VAL A 302 -4.81 -6.87 42.36
CA VAL A 302 -5.74 -7.20 41.25
C VAL A 302 -7.22 -7.15 41.65
N LYS A 303 -7.58 -7.73 42.79
CA LYS A 303 -8.97 -7.72 43.28
C LYS A 303 -9.51 -6.32 43.48
N LYS A 304 -8.69 -5.45 44.07
CA LYS A 304 -9.02 -4.06 44.34
C LYS A 304 -9.10 -3.26 43.03
N ALA A 305 -8.15 -3.49 42.11
CA ALA A 305 -8.12 -2.83 40.81
C ALA A 305 -9.35 -3.20 39.97
N LYS A 306 -9.74 -4.48 39.96
CA LYS A 306 -10.96 -4.94 39.30
C LYS A 306 -12.21 -4.32 39.90
N LEU A 307 -12.38 -4.39 41.22
CA LEU A 307 -13.52 -3.75 41.91
C LEU A 307 -13.60 -2.25 41.61
N HIS A 308 -12.46 -1.59 41.48
CA HIS A 308 -12.40 -0.17 41.14
C HIS A 308 -12.81 0.10 39.69
N ALA A 309 -12.33 -0.72 38.75
CA ALA A 309 -12.68 -0.65 37.34
C ALA A 309 -14.19 -0.89 37.08
N SER A 310 -14.84 -1.72 37.90
CA SER A 310 -16.29 -1.97 37.83
C SER A 310 -17.17 -0.81 38.33
N ARG A 311 -16.58 0.24 38.94
CA ARG A 311 -17.37 1.36 39.47
C ARG A 311 -17.88 2.23 38.32
N ALA A 312 -19.12 2.69 38.45
CA ALA A 312 -19.66 3.68 37.52
C ALA A 312 -18.79 4.95 37.56
N PHE A 313 -18.34 5.38 36.39
CA PHE A 313 -17.46 6.53 36.23
C PHE A 313 -17.94 7.41 35.07
N ASP A 314 -18.02 8.72 35.30
CA ASP A 314 -18.38 9.68 34.26
C ASP A 314 -17.16 10.04 33.42
N TRP A 315 -16.97 9.29 32.33
CA TRP A 315 -15.87 9.48 31.38
C TRP A 315 -15.88 10.85 30.68
N ASP A 316 -17.02 11.52 30.60
CA ASP A 316 -17.15 12.83 29.94
C ASP A 316 -16.77 13.99 30.85
N SER A 317 -16.70 13.74 32.17
CA SER A 317 -16.21 14.71 33.16
C SER A 317 -14.69 14.91 33.14
N LEU A 318 -13.95 14.02 32.47
CA LEU A 318 -12.48 14.09 32.42
C LEU A 318 -12.01 15.40 31.77
N PRO A 319 -10.85 15.94 32.21
CA PRO A 319 -10.25 17.13 31.59
C PRO A 319 -10.13 16.99 30.07
N LYS A 320 -10.25 18.10 29.35
CA LYS A 320 -10.13 18.19 27.87
C LYS A 320 -11.16 17.40 27.05
N SER A 321 -12.11 16.68 27.66
CA SER A 321 -13.15 15.94 26.94
C SER A 321 -14.04 16.85 26.07
N GLN A 322 -14.32 18.08 26.51
CA GLN A 322 -15.03 19.07 25.70
C GLN A 322 -14.18 19.63 24.55
N GLN A 323 -12.87 19.81 24.77
CA GLN A 323 -11.96 20.23 23.70
C GLN A 323 -11.91 19.18 22.58
N TYR A 324 -11.93 17.89 22.94
CA TYR A 324 -12.06 16.79 21.99
C TYR A 324 -13.36 16.89 21.19
N LYS A 325 -14.53 16.99 21.85
CA LYS A 325 -15.83 17.12 21.18
C LYS A 325 -15.84 18.28 20.18
N ASN A 326 -15.26 19.43 20.56
CA ASN A 326 -15.13 20.59 19.67
C ASN A 326 -14.16 20.35 18.50
N ARG A 327 -13.06 19.62 18.72
CA ARG A 327 -12.10 19.25 17.66
C ARG A 327 -12.72 18.27 16.67
N ASP A 328 -13.41 17.24 17.16
CA ASP A 328 -14.10 16.25 16.33
C ASP A 328 -15.21 16.91 15.49
N HIS A 329 -16.03 17.75 16.11
CA HIS A 329 -17.05 18.53 15.41
C HIS A 329 -16.44 19.39 14.28
N ARG A 330 -15.32 20.09 14.55
CA ARG A 330 -14.61 20.86 13.51
C ARG A 330 -14.05 19.98 12.39
N ARG A 331 -13.53 18.78 12.70
CA ARG A 331 -13.08 17.80 11.68
C ARG A 331 -14.25 17.34 10.81
N LYS A 332 -15.41 17.04 11.40
CA LYS A 332 -16.64 16.68 10.68
C LYS A 332 -17.10 17.80 9.76
N LEU A 333 -17.16 19.03 10.25
CA LEU A 333 -17.51 20.20 9.43
C LEU A 333 -16.54 20.40 8.25
N LYS A 334 -15.23 20.26 8.47
CA LYS A 334 -14.23 20.35 7.39
C LYS A 334 -14.42 19.27 6.34
N LYS A 335 -14.65 18.01 6.77
CA LYS A 335 -14.92 16.89 5.85
C LYS A 335 -16.19 17.10 5.04
N GLU A 336 -17.27 17.56 5.68
CA GLU A 336 -18.52 17.84 4.98
C GLU A 336 -18.36 18.99 4.00
N ALA A 337 -17.66 20.07 4.37
CA ALA A 337 -17.35 21.17 3.47
C ALA A 337 -16.51 20.71 2.27
N ALA A 338 -15.53 19.82 2.47
CA ALA A 338 -14.75 19.22 1.39
C ALA A 338 -15.64 18.34 0.49
N ARG A 339 -16.56 17.55 1.07
CA ARG A 339 -17.51 16.73 0.32
C ARG A 339 -18.42 17.58 -0.56
N VAL A 340 -19.02 18.63 0.01
CA VAL A 340 -19.87 19.57 -0.73
C VAL A 340 -19.09 20.26 -1.85
N ARG A 341 -17.86 20.72 -1.59
CA ARG A 341 -17.00 21.30 -2.64
C ARG A 341 -16.78 20.34 -3.81
N MET A 342 -16.55 19.07 -3.53
CA MET A 342 -16.37 18.03 -4.55
C MET A 342 -17.66 17.73 -5.32
N GLU A 343 -18.83 17.80 -4.66
CA GLU A 343 -20.14 17.63 -5.30
C GLU A 343 -20.53 18.82 -6.20
N THR A 344 -20.11 20.03 -5.85
CA THR A 344 -20.47 21.27 -6.58
C THR A 344 -19.56 21.62 -7.77
N ARG A 345 -18.45 20.90 -7.98
CA ARG A 345 -17.50 21.20 -9.06
C ARG A 345 -17.95 20.50 -10.35
N GLU A 346 -18.64 21.22 -11.23
CA GLU A 346 -19.17 20.72 -12.52
C GLU A 346 -18.05 20.45 -13.54
N ASP A 347 -16.96 21.19 -13.40
CA ASP A 347 -15.70 21.09 -14.09
C ASP A 347 -14.85 20.02 -13.42
N GLY A 348 -14.89 18.80 -13.97
CA GLY A 348 -14.20 17.59 -13.50
C GLY A 348 -12.66 17.64 -13.46
N GLU A 349 -12.08 18.82 -13.27
CA GLU A 349 -10.66 19.03 -13.06
C GLU A 349 -10.34 18.80 -11.58
N TYR A 350 -9.80 17.61 -11.32
CA TYR A 350 -9.44 17.12 -10.00
C TYR A 350 -8.41 18.07 -9.38
N ALA A 351 -8.70 18.62 -8.19
CA ALA A 351 -7.75 19.46 -7.49
C ALA A 351 -6.46 18.67 -7.22
N PRO A 352 -5.29 19.13 -7.65
CA PRO A 352 -4.03 18.58 -7.17
C PRO A 352 -3.88 19.07 -5.73
N TYR A 353 -3.60 18.13 -4.83
CA TYR A 353 -3.12 18.37 -3.45
C TYR A 353 -4.16 18.43 -2.31
N GLU A 354 -4.34 17.28 -1.64
CA GLU A 354 -4.30 17.16 -0.17
C GLU A 354 -3.51 15.88 0.16
N GLN A 355 -2.19 15.93 -0.02
CA GLN A 355 -1.26 14.94 0.54
C GLN A 355 -1.15 15.15 2.06
N SER A 356 -2.07 14.59 2.84
CA SER A 356 -1.79 14.17 4.23
C SER A 356 -2.91 13.30 4.83
N ASP A 357 -4.14 13.41 4.35
CA ASP A 357 -5.27 12.65 4.91
C ASP A 357 -5.67 11.45 4.02
N VAL A 358 -4.85 11.13 3.00
CA VAL A 358 -5.02 9.98 2.09
C VAL A 358 -4.51 8.67 2.70
N ALA A 359 -4.36 8.60 4.03
CA ALA A 359 -4.47 7.34 4.75
C ALA A 359 -5.90 6.83 4.53
N GLY A 360 -6.04 6.06 3.44
CA GLY A 360 -7.25 5.99 2.61
C GLY A 360 -8.55 5.78 3.38
N GLU A 361 -9.60 6.46 2.90
CA GLU A 361 -11.01 6.32 3.29
C GLU A 361 -11.18 5.39 4.49
N TYR A 362 -10.83 5.85 5.70
CA TYR A 362 -11.28 5.24 6.98
C TYR A 362 -12.67 4.70 6.70
N SER A 363 -12.86 3.38 6.75
CA SER A 363 -14.14 2.72 6.48
C SER A 363 -15.19 3.62 7.07
N LYS A 364 -15.98 4.34 6.24
CA LYS A 364 -16.64 5.63 6.57
C LYS A 364 -16.54 5.87 8.07
N PRO A 365 -15.60 6.71 8.57
CA PRO A 365 -15.19 6.73 9.98
C PRO A 365 -16.46 6.51 10.76
N LYS A 366 -16.60 5.34 11.43
CA LYS A 366 -17.90 4.91 11.95
C LYS A 366 -18.51 6.18 12.51
N ASP A 367 -19.65 6.64 12.01
CA ASP A 367 -20.32 7.87 12.48
C ASP A 367 -20.86 7.66 13.92
N SER A 368 -20.19 6.78 14.65
CA SER A 368 -20.19 6.67 16.07
C SER A 368 -19.57 7.96 16.62
N ASP A 369 -20.43 8.81 17.15
CA ASP A 369 -20.05 9.94 18.00
C ASP A 369 -19.41 9.50 19.34
N LYS A 370 -19.01 8.23 19.45
CA LYS A 370 -18.41 7.64 20.64
C LYS A 370 -16.90 7.80 20.57
N TRP A 371 -16.35 8.46 21.59
CA TRP A 371 -14.91 8.63 21.77
C TRP A 371 -14.16 7.29 21.86
N GLN A 372 -14.84 6.19 22.19
CA GLN A 372 -14.23 4.85 22.25
C GLN A 372 -13.74 4.32 20.91
N ASP A 373 -14.26 4.85 19.79
CA ASP A 373 -13.79 4.50 18.45
C ASP A 373 -12.55 5.33 18.03
N ASP A 374 -12.23 6.41 18.74
CA ASP A 374 -11.00 7.18 18.55
C ASP A 374 -9.94 6.67 19.54
N LEU A 375 -8.98 5.92 19.01
CA LEU A 375 -7.92 5.28 19.80
C LEU A 375 -7.10 6.29 20.61
N GLY A 376 -6.78 7.46 20.07
CA GLY A 376 -6.00 8.48 20.80
C GLY A 376 -6.78 9.01 22.00
N GLU A 377 -8.04 9.40 21.78
CA GLU A 377 -8.93 9.84 22.86
C GLU A 377 -9.22 8.73 23.87
N TYR A 378 -9.37 7.49 23.40
CA TYR A 378 -9.58 6.32 24.25
C TYR A 378 -8.38 6.08 25.18
N ALA A 379 -7.15 6.12 24.63
CA ALA A 379 -5.92 6.00 25.41
C ALA A 379 -5.75 7.15 26.41
N ARG A 380 -6.00 8.39 25.97
CA ARG A 380 -5.93 9.59 26.82
C ARG A 380 -6.89 9.48 28.00
N ARG A 381 -8.14 9.08 27.78
CA ARG A 381 -9.12 8.94 28.87
C ARG A 381 -8.72 7.85 29.87
N ILE A 382 -8.19 6.72 29.41
CA ILE A 382 -7.63 5.69 30.29
C ILE A 382 -6.51 6.26 31.14
N TRP A 383 -5.60 7.03 30.54
CA TRP A 383 -4.50 7.66 31.27
C TRP A 383 -5.00 8.68 32.31
N GLU A 384 -5.91 9.56 31.93
CA GLU A 384 -6.48 10.58 32.84
C GLU A 384 -7.24 9.93 34.00
N TRP A 385 -7.93 8.81 33.76
CA TRP A 385 -8.55 8.02 34.82
C TRP A 385 -7.50 7.56 35.85
N TRP A 386 -6.36 7.04 35.40
CA TRP A 386 -5.22 6.71 36.26
C TRP A 386 -4.47 7.92 36.84
N LEU A 387 -4.82 9.16 36.51
CA LEU A 387 -4.23 10.35 37.13
C LEU A 387 -5.07 10.90 38.28
N ILE A 388 -6.33 10.48 38.43
CA ILE A 388 -7.21 11.00 39.47
C ILE A 388 -6.64 10.62 40.85
N PRO A 389 -6.20 11.59 41.67
CA PRO A 389 -5.43 11.30 42.89
C PRO A 389 -6.16 10.36 43.84
N ASP A 390 -7.47 10.54 44.00
CA ASP A 390 -8.29 9.72 44.90
C ASP A 390 -8.48 8.27 44.39
N GLN A 391 -8.24 8.04 43.10
CA GLN A 391 -8.27 6.70 42.52
C GLN A 391 -6.94 5.97 42.71
N VAL A 392 -5.81 6.68 42.56
CA VAL A 392 -4.46 6.08 42.54
C VAL A 392 -3.85 5.87 43.93
N LYS A 393 -4.26 6.66 44.94
CA LYS A 393 -3.77 6.51 46.33
C LYS A 393 -3.85 5.08 46.85
N ASP A 394 -4.81 4.34 46.31
CA ASP A 394 -5.14 2.98 46.68
C ASP A 394 -4.30 1.90 45.97
N PHE A 395 -3.49 2.28 44.97
CA PHE A 395 -2.77 1.40 44.06
C PHE A 395 -1.30 1.77 43.95
N THR A 396 -0.46 1.16 44.78
CA THR A 396 0.97 1.45 44.78
C THR A 396 1.64 0.87 43.55
N TYR A 397 1.41 -0.41 43.28
CA TYR A 397 2.12 -1.12 42.21
C TYR A 397 1.51 -0.86 40.83
N PHE A 398 0.17 -0.85 40.71
CA PHE A 398 -0.47 -0.44 39.46
C PHE A 398 -0.15 1.01 39.08
N GLY A 399 -0.20 1.94 40.04
CA GLY A 399 0.13 3.35 39.82
C GLY A 399 1.58 3.57 39.39
N LEU A 400 2.53 2.86 39.99
CA LEU A 400 3.93 2.90 39.55
C LEU A 400 4.13 2.25 38.18
N ALA A 401 3.47 1.12 37.92
CA ALA A 401 3.62 0.39 36.67
C ALA A 401 3.13 1.22 35.48
N ILE A 402 1.94 1.81 35.57
CA ILE A 402 1.40 2.61 34.46
C ILE A 402 2.28 3.82 34.15
N ARG A 403 2.77 4.55 35.17
CA ARG A 403 3.67 5.69 34.99
C ARG A 403 4.97 5.33 34.26
N LYS A 404 5.48 4.10 34.46
CA LYS A 404 6.66 3.62 33.74
C LYS A 404 6.32 3.18 32.32
N VAL A 405 5.20 2.49 32.13
CA VAL A 405 4.78 1.96 30.83
C VAL A 405 4.45 3.07 29.85
N VAL A 406 3.80 4.16 30.27
CA VAL A 406 3.45 5.27 29.37
C VAL A 406 4.66 6.02 28.79
N LEU A 407 5.83 5.87 29.40
CA LEU A 407 7.09 6.40 28.87
C LEU A 407 7.64 5.56 27.72
N TRP A 408 7.07 4.37 27.49
CA TRP A 408 7.51 3.49 26.42
C TRP A 408 6.88 3.91 25.08
N LEU A 409 7.72 4.44 24.21
CA LEU A 409 7.32 4.84 22.87
C LEU A 409 7.23 3.59 21.98
N LEU A 410 6.07 3.38 21.37
CA LEU A 410 5.82 2.23 20.50
C LEU A 410 6.39 2.40 19.09
N SER A 411 6.51 3.65 18.65
CA SER A 411 6.98 3.99 17.32
C SER A 411 8.13 4.98 17.43
N SER A 412 9.14 4.80 16.59
CA SER A 412 10.12 5.84 16.32
C SER A 412 9.51 7.04 15.62
N ALA A 413 8.34 6.90 14.98
CA ALA A 413 7.69 8.00 14.28
C ALA A 413 7.26 9.16 15.19
N ILE A 414 7.21 8.95 16.52
CA ILE A 414 7.00 10.07 17.44
C ILE A 414 8.07 11.17 17.30
N VAL A 415 9.31 10.80 16.92
CA VAL A 415 10.37 11.79 16.62
C VAL A 415 10.25 12.38 15.21
N GLU A 416 9.40 11.85 14.33
CA GLU A 416 9.16 12.44 13.00
C GLU A 416 8.43 13.78 13.08
N HIS A 417 7.58 13.97 14.09
CA HIS A 417 7.02 15.28 14.39
C HIS A 417 8.14 16.28 14.70
N ASP A 418 9.11 15.89 15.52
CA ASP A 418 10.26 16.71 15.86
C ASP A 418 11.15 16.97 14.63
N PHE A 419 11.33 15.98 13.76
CA PHE A 419 12.02 16.17 12.48
C PHE A 419 11.27 17.12 11.54
N SER A 420 9.94 17.12 11.54
CA SER A 420 9.13 18.07 10.78
C SER A 420 9.30 19.50 11.30
N GLN A 421 9.40 19.67 12.63
CA GLN A 421 9.74 20.95 13.25
C GLN A 421 11.17 21.38 12.91
N TYR A 422 12.12 20.44 12.93
CA TYR A 422 13.50 20.67 12.50
C TYR A 422 13.56 21.21 11.07
N VAL A 423 12.93 20.53 10.11
CA VAL A 423 12.87 20.98 8.70
C VAL A 423 12.24 22.37 8.61
N SER A 424 11.18 22.64 9.38
CA SER A 424 10.54 23.96 9.41
C SER A 424 11.47 25.05 9.96
N ILE A 425 12.29 24.75 10.97
CA ILE A 425 13.28 25.68 11.54
C ILE A 425 14.38 25.96 10.51
N ILE A 426 14.92 24.91 9.88
CA ILE A 426 15.97 25.03 8.87
C ILE A 426 15.49 25.82 7.65
N ASN A 427 14.28 25.57 7.16
CA ASN A 427 13.70 26.32 6.04
C ASN A 427 13.49 27.80 6.39
N ALA A 428 13.18 28.13 7.64
CA ALA A 428 12.94 29.51 8.08
C ALA A 428 14.23 30.27 8.42
N CYS A 429 15.24 29.60 8.98
CA CYS A 429 16.44 30.23 9.54
C CYS A 429 17.71 29.97 8.71
N GLY A 430 17.65 29.07 7.73
CA GLY A 430 18.80 28.58 6.97
C GLY A 430 19.62 27.50 7.69
N ASN A 431 20.62 26.98 6.98
CA ASN A 431 21.47 25.87 7.46
C ASN A 431 22.59 26.31 8.43
N GLY A 432 22.78 27.61 8.65
CA GLY A 432 23.88 28.17 9.45
C GLY A 432 23.64 28.21 10.96
N LEU A 433 22.56 27.61 11.47
CA LEU A 433 22.29 27.59 12.91
C LEU A 433 23.31 26.71 13.64
N SER A 434 23.88 27.23 14.73
CA SER A 434 24.67 26.41 15.63
C SER A 434 23.81 25.30 16.26
N PHE A 435 24.44 24.17 16.55
CA PHE A 435 23.74 23.02 17.15
C PHE A 435 22.98 23.38 18.45
N PRO A 436 23.54 24.17 19.39
CA PRO A 436 22.80 24.58 20.59
C PRO A 436 21.57 25.44 20.28
N MET A 437 21.67 26.35 19.31
CA MET A 437 20.56 27.22 18.90
C MET A 437 19.44 26.40 18.27
N LEU A 438 19.80 25.45 17.42
CA LEU A 438 18.88 24.53 16.78
C LEU A 438 18.17 23.66 17.82
N GLN A 439 18.91 23.06 18.76
CA GLN A 439 18.37 22.24 19.83
C GLN A 439 17.39 23.04 20.71
N GLY A 440 17.77 24.27 21.10
CA GLY A 440 16.89 25.16 21.85
C GLY A 440 15.60 25.51 21.10
N ARG A 441 15.67 25.73 19.78
CA ARG A 441 14.49 26.02 18.95
C ARG A 441 13.58 24.81 18.76
N ILE A 442 14.15 23.62 18.56
CA ILE A 442 13.37 22.37 18.51
C ILE A 442 12.67 22.17 19.85
N PHE A 443 13.41 22.26 20.95
CA PHE A 443 12.87 22.10 22.29
C PHE A 443 11.74 23.09 22.57
N ALA A 444 11.92 24.38 22.24
CA ALA A 444 10.89 25.40 22.39
C ALA A 444 9.64 25.16 21.54
N ARG A 445 9.80 24.69 20.30
CA ARG A 445 8.65 24.39 19.42
C ARG A 445 7.89 23.15 19.86
N CYS A 446 8.59 22.07 20.22
CA CYS A 446 7.97 20.82 20.62
C CYS A 446 7.34 20.89 22.02
N ASN A 447 7.84 21.79 22.88
CA ASN A 447 7.34 21.98 24.24
C ASN A 447 6.63 23.35 24.41
N LYS A 448 6.03 23.88 23.34
CA LYS A 448 5.43 25.22 23.35
C LYS A 448 4.46 25.41 24.53
N ASP A 449 3.60 24.43 24.78
CA ASP A 449 2.61 24.51 25.86
C ASP A 449 3.26 24.63 27.25
N VAL A 450 4.41 23.97 27.45
CA VAL A 450 5.19 24.05 28.69
C VAL A 450 5.80 25.45 28.83
N TYR A 451 6.32 26.02 27.74
CA TYR A 451 6.83 27.39 27.74
C TYR A 451 5.72 28.41 27.96
N ASP A 452 4.56 28.25 27.31
CA ASP A 452 3.41 29.14 27.48
C ASP A 452 2.91 29.07 28.94
N GLU A 453 2.91 27.89 29.56
CA GLU A 453 2.55 27.71 30.98
C GLU A 453 3.60 28.29 31.93
N LEU A 454 4.89 28.05 31.68
CA LEU A 454 5.98 28.64 32.48
C LEU A 454 6.02 30.16 32.33
N ALA A 455 5.79 30.68 31.13
CA ALA A 455 5.70 32.11 30.85
C ALA A 455 4.50 32.73 31.57
N ALA A 456 3.33 32.09 31.51
CA ALA A 456 2.14 32.53 32.24
C ALA A 456 2.38 32.55 33.76
N LYS A 457 3.03 31.51 34.31
CA LYS A 457 3.41 31.44 35.72
C LYS A 457 4.46 32.49 36.11
N SER A 458 5.39 32.80 35.22
CA SER A 458 6.44 33.81 35.45
C SER A 458 5.91 35.25 35.41
N LEU A 459 4.85 35.49 34.64
CA LEU A 459 4.15 36.79 34.58
C LEU A 459 3.30 37.03 35.83
N ASP A 460 2.81 35.98 36.48
CA ASP A 460 2.08 36.06 37.76
C ASP A 460 3.01 36.18 38.98
N SER A 461 4.33 35.95 38.83
CA SER A 461 5.31 36.23 39.89
C SER A 461 5.81 37.67 39.79
N GLU A 462 5.17 38.59 40.53
CA GLU A 462 5.64 39.99 40.69
C GLU A 462 7.09 40.10 41.21
N GLU A 463 7.72 39.01 41.66
CA GLU A 463 9.09 39.01 42.20
C GLU A 463 10.22 39.02 41.15
N PHE A 464 9.98 38.69 39.88
CA PHE A 464 11.08 38.53 38.92
C PHE A 464 11.46 39.79 38.12
N ASN A 465 10.79 40.93 38.36
CA ASN A 465 10.93 42.11 37.48
C ASN A 465 11.72 43.29 38.07
N TYR A 466 12.59 43.09 39.08
CA TYR A 466 13.38 44.20 39.66
C TYR A 466 14.88 43.96 39.88
N SER A 467 15.48 42.83 39.48
CA SER A 467 16.89 42.53 39.84
C SER A 467 17.88 42.33 38.67
N ILE A 468 17.48 42.50 37.40
CA ILE A 468 18.39 42.29 36.24
C ILE A 468 18.55 43.55 35.37
N MET A 469 18.05 44.71 35.78
CA MET A 469 18.55 45.97 35.22
C MET A 469 19.72 46.43 36.10
N PRO A 470 20.95 46.53 35.55
CA PRO A 470 22.03 47.23 36.23
C PRO A 470 21.50 48.59 36.63
N LYS A 471 21.71 48.98 37.88
CA LYS A 471 21.54 50.38 38.23
C LYS A 471 22.53 51.14 37.37
N ASP A 472 22.03 52.09 36.60
CA ASP A 472 22.84 53.16 36.04
C ASP A 472 23.39 53.92 37.26
N ASP A 473 24.54 53.48 37.75
CA ASP A 473 25.36 54.24 38.68
C ASP A 473 26.02 55.34 37.83
N ASP A 474 25.26 56.41 37.64
CA ASP A 474 25.79 57.75 37.38
C ASP A 474 26.65 58.12 38.61
N ASP A 475 27.96 57.90 38.54
CA ASP A 475 28.94 58.58 39.39
C ASP A 475 30.25 58.74 38.60
N ASP A 476 30.36 59.96 38.07
CA ASP A 476 31.52 60.86 38.13
C ASP A 476 32.85 60.47 37.47
N ASP A 477 33.16 61.36 36.51
CA ASP A 477 34.44 61.80 35.99
C ASP A 477 35.58 61.88 37.02
N ASP A 478 36.79 61.98 36.46
CA ASP A 478 38.12 62.18 37.07
C ASP A 478 38.93 60.88 37.18
N ASP A 479 40.18 60.76 36.74
CA ASP A 479 41.06 61.51 35.84
C ASP A 479 42.35 60.66 35.82
N ASP A 480 43.12 60.78 34.75
CA ASP A 480 44.59 60.67 34.75
C ASP A 480 45.29 59.31 34.95
N ASP A 481 45.95 58.96 33.84
CA ASP A 481 47.39 58.68 33.75
C ASP A 481 47.90 57.23 33.85
N ASP A 482 48.26 56.79 32.65
CA ASP A 482 49.63 56.43 32.26
C ASP A 482 50.07 54.96 32.26
N ASP A 483 50.77 54.72 31.14
CA ASP A 483 51.84 53.77 30.87
C ASP A 483 51.47 52.34 30.44
N ASP A 484 51.54 52.16 29.11
CA ASP A 484 52.56 51.34 28.44
C ASP A 484 52.92 50.01 29.12
N ASP A 485 52.61 48.88 28.47
CA ASP A 485 53.68 47.96 28.05
C ASP A 485 53.18 46.96 27.01
N ASP A 486 53.85 46.98 25.86
CA ASP A 486 53.72 46.01 24.77
C ASP A 486 54.41 44.70 25.17
N GLY A 487 53.66 43.60 25.19
CA GLY A 487 54.18 42.27 25.54
C GLY A 487 53.67 41.19 24.59
N ASP A 488 54.19 41.18 23.37
CA ASP A 488 54.23 40.01 22.49
C ASP A 488 54.85 38.82 23.24
N ASP A 489 54.15 37.69 23.35
CA ASP A 489 54.82 36.40 23.49
C ASP A 489 54.01 35.28 22.82
N ALA A 490 54.58 34.83 21.70
CA ALA A 490 54.20 33.62 20.99
C ALA A 490 54.66 32.40 21.81
N VAL A 491 53.72 31.53 22.19
CA VAL A 491 54.06 30.21 22.72
C VAL A 491 53.65 29.14 21.73
N VAL A 492 54.68 28.63 21.05
CA VAL A 492 54.73 27.35 20.36
C VAL A 492 54.53 26.24 21.39
N VAL A 493 53.56 25.34 21.17
CA VAL A 493 53.59 24.00 21.76
C VAL A 493 53.29 22.99 20.67
N GLU A 494 54.37 22.36 20.19
CA GLU A 494 54.36 21.06 19.54
C GLU A 494 54.04 19.98 20.58
N SER A 495 53.21 19.00 20.22
CA SER A 495 53.35 17.65 20.79
C SER A 495 52.78 16.62 19.81
N ASP A 496 53.71 15.85 19.28
CA ASP A 496 53.54 14.63 18.48
C ASP A 496 52.80 13.51 19.23
N ALA A 497 52.43 12.50 18.42
CA ALA A 497 52.48 11.05 18.67
C ALA A 497 51.14 10.31 18.64
N ASP A 498 50.90 9.69 17.47
CA ASP A 498 50.67 8.25 17.25
C ASP A 498 49.76 7.48 18.21
N GLU A 499 48.64 6.97 17.68
CA GLU A 499 48.33 5.55 17.82
C GLU A 499 47.48 5.07 16.62
N VAL A 500 48.12 4.31 15.74
CA VAL A 500 47.47 3.55 14.66
C VAL A 500 47.09 2.19 15.24
N VAL A 501 45.79 1.89 15.30
CA VAL A 501 45.30 0.54 15.60
C VAL A 501 44.85 -0.11 14.30
N GLU A 502 45.70 -1.00 13.77
CA GLU A 502 45.30 -2.00 12.78
C GLU A 502 44.45 -3.08 13.47
N VAL A 503 43.27 -3.36 12.92
CA VAL A 503 42.43 -4.51 13.29
C VAL A 503 42.37 -5.42 12.09
N ASP A 504 43.24 -6.43 12.09
CA ASP A 504 43.06 -7.67 11.33
C ASP A 504 42.20 -8.63 12.16
N GLY A 505 41.22 -9.27 11.50
CA GLY A 505 40.37 -10.26 12.14
C GLY A 505 39.39 -10.89 11.16
N ASP A 506 39.89 -11.72 10.26
CA ASP A 506 39.14 -12.79 9.61
C ASP A 506 38.85 -13.90 10.63
N GLU A 507 37.57 -14.20 10.87
CA GLU A 507 37.03 -15.56 11.13
C GLU A 507 35.53 -15.63 10.80
#